data_AF-A0A7H0FVY3-F1
#
_entry.id   AF-A0A7H0FVY3-F1
#
_cell.length_a   1.000
_cell.length_b   1.000
_cell.length_c   1.000
_cell.angle_alpha   90.00
_cell.angle_beta   90.00
_cell.angle_gamma   90.00
#
_symmetry.space_group_name_H-M   'P 1'
#
loop_
_entity.id
_entity.type
_entity.pdbx_description
1 polymer ?
#
loop_
_entity_poly.entity_id
_entity_poly.type
_entity_poly.pdbx_seq_one_letter_code
_entity_poly.pdbx_strand_id
1 'polypeptide(L)'
;MSDITKKSNKKLYRLWALPLLALGVRFFVEAIHDGSVRSVLFCISAFLIGAYAFRHNLFDSSPEAFDPKHIGPRWVAVLVIAAVLLFSAGIIKLLA
;
A
#
# COMPACT_ATOMS: atom_id res chain seq x y z
N MET A 1 -0.90 27.19 27.07
CA MET A 1 -1.43 27.15 25.68
C MET A 1 -0.38 26.49 24.78
N SER A 2 -0.23 25.15 24.83
CA SER A 2 0.83 24.42 24.10
C SER A 2 0.48 22.94 23.78
N ASP A 3 -0.77 22.50 23.95
CA ASP A 3 -1.11 21.07 23.74
C ASP A 3 -1.87 20.75 22.44
N ILE A 4 -2.32 21.78 21.72
CA ILE A 4 -3.13 21.59 20.50
C ILE A 4 -2.24 21.31 19.28
N THR A 5 -1.03 21.86 19.25
CA THR A 5 -0.11 21.74 18.10
C THR A 5 0.59 20.37 18.01
N LYS A 6 0.74 19.65 19.13
CA LYS A 6 1.45 18.35 19.17
C LYS A 6 0.62 17.17 18.62
N LYS A 7 -0.71 17.31 18.58
CA LYS A 7 -1.63 16.26 18.09
C LYS A 7 -1.88 16.34 16.58
N SER A 8 -1.66 17.50 15.96
CA SER A 8 -1.93 17.76 14.54
C SER A 8 -0.94 17.07 13.59
N ASN A 9 0.35 17.00 13.97
CA ASN A 9 1.38 16.36 13.14
C ASN A 9 1.25 14.83 13.04
N LYS A 10 0.50 14.18 13.94
CA LYS A 10 0.31 12.73 13.94
C LYS A 10 -0.65 12.20 12.86
N LYS A 11 -1.05 13.01 11.87
CA LYS A 11 -1.90 12.53 10.75
C LYS A 11 -1.34 12.85 9.37
N LEU A 12 -0.40 13.80 9.25
CA LEU A 12 0.22 14.17 7.98
C LEU A 12 1.01 13.01 7.36
N TYR A 13 1.58 12.11 8.18
CA TYR A 13 2.28 10.93 7.68
C TYR A 13 1.37 9.94 6.93
N ARG A 14 0.05 10.00 7.14
CA ARG A 14 -0.90 9.16 6.38
C ARG A 14 -1.08 9.61 4.94
N LEU A 15 -0.62 10.82 4.60
CA LEU A 15 -0.64 11.32 3.23
C LEU A 15 0.28 10.50 2.31
N TRP A 16 1.23 9.74 2.84
CA TRP A 16 2.07 8.83 2.05
C TRP A 16 1.32 7.63 1.48
N ALA A 17 0.12 7.31 1.99
CA ALA A 17 -0.75 6.34 1.34
C ALA A 17 -1.39 6.90 0.06
N LEU A 18 -1.47 8.23 -0.10
CA LEU A 18 -2.15 8.86 -1.24
C LEU A 18 -1.46 8.56 -2.59
N PRO A 19 -0.12 8.61 -2.74
CA PRO A 19 0.53 8.19 -3.98
C PRO A 19 0.23 6.74 -4.36
N LEU A 20 0.24 5.83 -3.38
CA LEU A 20 -0.07 4.40 -3.59
C LEU A 20 -1.52 4.19 -4.00
N LEU A 21 -2.45 4.92 -3.37
CA LEU A 21 -3.87 4.88 -3.73
C LEU A 21 -4.13 5.50 -5.11
N ALA A 22 -3.44 6.60 -5.45
CA ALA A 22 -3.54 7.23 -6.77
C ALA A 22 -3.02 6.31 -7.87
N LEU A 23 -1.93 5.58 -7.63
CA LEU A 23 -1.45 4.52 -8.51
C LEU A 23 -2.49 3.41 -8.67
N GLY A 24 -3.11 2.96 -7.57
CA GLY A 24 -4.19 1.98 -7.62
C GLY A 24 -5.35 2.44 -8.51
N VAL A 25 -5.81 3.68 -8.36
CA VAL A 25 -6.88 4.27 -9.19
C VAL A 25 -6.47 4.35 -10.66
N ARG A 26 -5.24 4.75 -10.96
CA ARG A 26 -4.74 4.77 -12.35
C ARG A 26 -4.80 3.38 -12.97
N PHE A 27 -4.28 2.37 -12.30
CA PHE A 27 -4.30 0.99 -12.81
C PHE A 27 -5.71 0.40 -12.85
N PHE A 28 -6.63 0.87 -12.01
CA PHE A 28 -8.04 0.52 -12.09
C PHE A 28 -8.66 1.04 -13.39
N VAL A 29 -8.40 2.30 -13.75
CA VAL A 29 -8.87 2.88 -15.02
C VAL A 29 -8.27 2.14 -16.22
N GLU A 30 -6.96 1.86 -16.20
CA GLU A 30 -6.29 1.06 -17.24
C GLU A 30 -6.86 -0.37 -17.30
N ALA A 31 -7.19 -1.00 -16.16
CA ALA A 31 -7.80 -2.33 -16.12
C ALA A 31 -9.20 -2.36 -16.73
N ILE A 32 -10.00 -1.31 -16.51
CA ILE A 32 -11.33 -1.18 -17.12
C ILE A 32 -11.23 -0.96 -18.63
N HIS A 33 -10.27 -0.14 -19.06
CA HIS A 33 -10.13 0.22 -20.48
C HIS A 33 -9.55 -0.94 -21.31
N ASP A 34 -8.48 -1.56 -20.83
CA ASP A 34 -7.73 -2.56 -21.60
C ASP A 34 -8.11 -4.01 -21.26
N GLY A 35 -8.93 -4.23 -20.22
CA GLY A 35 -9.27 -5.57 -19.71
C GLY A 35 -8.06 -6.38 -19.23
N SER A 36 -6.90 -5.73 -19.06
CA SER A 36 -5.62 -6.39 -18.86
C SER A 36 -5.51 -6.96 -17.45
N VAL A 37 -5.28 -8.28 -17.37
CA VAL A 37 -5.01 -8.98 -16.10
C VAL A 37 -3.84 -8.33 -15.35
N ARG A 38 -2.82 -7.85 -16.07
CA ARG A 38 -1.68 -7.14 -15.47
C ARG A 38 -2.14 -5.89 -14.72
N SER A 39 -2.97 -5.07 -15.34
CA SER A 39 -3.47 -3.82 -14.74
C SER A 39 -4.34 -4.10 -13.52
N VAL A 40 -5.15 -5.18 -13.56
CA VAL A 40 -5.91 -5.66 -12.39
C VAL A 40 -4.99 -6.05 -11.24
N LEU A 41 -3.93 -6.82 -11.52
CA LEU A 41 -2.99 -7.26 -10.50
C LEU A 41 -2.23 -6.09 -9.87
N PHE A 42 -1.79 -5.12 -10.67
CA PHE A 42 -1.16 -3.89 -10.16
C PHE A 42 -2.13 -3.05 -9.32
N CYS A 43 -3.37 -2.89 -9.77
CA CYS A 43 -4.43 -2.17 -9.07
C CYS A 43 -4.66 -2.76 -7.67
N ILE A 44 -4.92 -4.06 -7.58
CA ILE A 44 -5.18 -4.74 -6.30
C ILE A 44 -3.96 -4.62 -5.39
N SER A 45 -2.75 -4.85 -5.91
CA SER A 45 -1.53 -4.75 -5.13
C SER A 45 -1.32 -3.36 -4.55
N ALA A 46 -1.51 -2.31 -5.36
CA ALA A 46 -1.37 -0.93 -4.95
C ALA A 46 -2.39 -0.53 -3.87
N PHE A 47 -3.63 -1.02 -3.97
CA PHE A 47 -4.64 -0.82 -2.92
C PHE A 47 -4.27 -1.54 -1.61
N LEU A 48 -3.79 -2.78 -1.67
CA LEU A 48 -3.38 -3.53 -0.48
C LEU A 48 -2.18 -2.87 0.21
N ILE A 49 -1.18 -2.42 -0.55
CA ILE A 49 -0.01 -1.71 0.00
C ILE A 49 -0.42 -0.34 0.53
N GLY A 50 -1.30 0.39 -0.16
CA GLY A 50 -1.85 1.65 0.31
C GLY A 50 -2.64 1.52 1.61
N ALA A 51 -3.47 0.47 1.73
CA ALA A 51 -4.20 0.16 2.95
C ALA A 51 -3.26 -0.20 4.12
N TYR A 52 -2.22 -1.01 3.84
CA TYR A 52 -1.16 -1.30 4.80
C TYR A 52 -0.45 -0.02 5.26
N ALA A 53 -0.05 0.83 4.31
CA ALA A 53 0.62 2.11 4.57
C ALA A 53 -0.21 3.04 5.45
N PHE A 54 -1.52 3.13 5.18
CA PHE A 54 -2.45 3.95 5.95
C PHE A 54 -2.62 3.44 7.39
N ARG A 55 -2.60 2.11 7.57
CA ARG A 55 -2.76 1.45 8.87
C ARG A 55 -1.50 1.50 9.72
N HIS A 56 -0.35 1.14 9.17
CA HIS A 56 0.88 0.85 9.92
C HIS A 56 1.94 1.95 9.86
N ASN A 57 1.69 3.06 9.14
CA ASN A 57 2.62 4.18 9.04
C ASN A 57 4.04 3.75 8.62
N LEU A 58 4.24 3.48 7.33
CA LEU A 58 5.51 2.96 6.77
C LEU A 58 6.76 3.81 7.05
N PHE A 59 6.62 5.08 7.43
CA PHE A 59 7.73 5.98 7.74
C PHE A 59 7.95 6.18 9.24
N ASP A 60 7.17 5.52 10.10
CA ASP A 60 7.53 5.41 11.51
C ASP A 60 8.80 4.57 11.60
N SER A 61 9.94 5.23 11.70
CA SER A 61 11.26 4.59 11.75
C SER A 61 11.56 4.03 13.14
N SER A 62 10.58 4.05 14.05
CA SER A 62 10.72 3.45 15.36
C SER A 62 10.92 1.94 15.22
N PRO A 63 11.78 1.32 16.05
CA PRO A 63 12.00 -0.13 16.02
C PRO A 63 10.71 -0.95 16.20
N GLU A 64 9.72 -0.37 16.88
CA GLU A 64 8.42 -0.99 17.16
C GLU A 64 7.52 -1.10 15.92
N ALA A 65 7.65 -0.17 14.95
CA ALA A 65 6.85 -0.17 13.73
C ALA A 65 7.17 -1.33 12.79
N PHE A 66 8.37 -1.90 12.91
CA PHE A 66 8.84 -3.05 12.11
C PHE A 66 8.70 -4.38 12.85
N ASP A 67 8.27 -4.39 14.12
CA ASP A 67 8.06 -5.64 14.85
C ASP A 67 6.84 -6.39 14.27
N PRO A 68 7.02 -7.60 13.69
CA PRO A 68 5.92 -8.40 13.16
C PRO A 68 4.83 -8.70 14.19
N LYS A 69 5.18 -8.69 15.49
CA LYS A 69 4.22 -8.88 16.59
C LYS A 69 3.25 -7.69 16.71
N HIS A 70 3.68 -6.48 16.38
CA HIS A 70 2.85 -5.27 16.40
C HIS A 70 1.99 -5.12 15.14
N ILE A 71 2.48 -5.61 14.00
CA ILE A 71 1.74 -5.59 12.72
C ILE A 71 0.60 -6.62 12.74
N GLY A 72 0.86 -7.79 13.31
CA GLY A 72 -0.08 -8.90 13.38
C GLY A 72 -0.12 -9.74 12.09
N PRO A 73 -0.37 -11.05 12.20
CA PRO A 73 -0.20 -12.00 11.09
C PRO A 73 -1.10 -11.72 9.89
N ARG A 74 -2.27 -11.10 10.09
CA ARG A 74 -3.19 -10.74 9.00
C ARG A 74 -2.59 -9.68 8.07
N TRP A 75 -1.92 -8.68 8.61
CA TRP A 75 -1.33 -7.60 7.80
C TRP A 75 -0.03 -8.05 7.12
N VAL A 76 0.71 -8.96 7.77
CA VAL A 76 1.81 -9.68 7.10
C VAL A 76 1.28 -10.47 5.90
N ALA A 77 0.17 -11.21 6.06
CA ALA A 77 -0.45 -11.92 4.96
C ALA A 77 -0.91 -10.97 3.83
N VAL A 78 -1.47 -9.81 4.15
CA VAL A 78 -1.82 -8.77 3.17
C VAL A 78 -0.60 -8.30 2.37
N LEU A 79 0.54 -8.06 3.04
CA LEU A 79 1.78 -7.70 2.36
C LEU A 79 2.30 -8.81 1.46
N VAL A 80 2.27 -10.06 1.94
CA VAL A 80 2.70 -11.22 1.15
C VAL A 80 1.83 -11.37 -0.09
N ILE A 81 0.50 -11.26 0.04
CA ILE A 81 -0.43 -11.31 -1.09
C ILE A 81 -0.13 -10.16 -2.06
N ALA A 82 0.02 -8.93 -1.58
CA ALA A 82 0.34 -7.79 -2.44
C ALA A 82 1.67 -7.96 -3.18
N ALA A 83 2.68 -8.53 -2.52
CA ALA A 83 3.97 -8.84 -3.15
C ALA A 83 3.82 -9.90 -4.24
N VAL A 84 3.10 -11.00 -3.96
CA VAL A 84 2.85 -12.08 -4.93
C VAL A 84 2.11 -11.54 -6.16
N LEU A 85 1.09 -10.70 -5.96
CA LEU A 85 0.35 -10.07 -7.05
C LEU A 85 1.24 -9.14 -7.90
N LEU A 86 2.10 -8.34 -7.26
CA LEU A 86 3.09 -7.49 -7.95
C LEU A 86 4.09 -8.30 -8.78
N PHE A 87 4.65 -9.36 -8.20
CA PHE A 87 5.57 -10.26 -8.91
C PHE A 87 4.88 -10.92 -10.10
N SER A 88 3.64 -11.38 -9.91
CA SER A 88 2.84 -11.99 -10.98
C SER A 88 2.60 -11.01 -12.12
N ALA A 89 2.25 -9.76 -11.79
CA ALA A 89 2.07 -8.69 -12.79
C ALA A 89 3.37 -8.37 -13.54
N GLY A 90 4.51 -8.40 -12.85
CA GLY A 90 5.84 -8.25 -13.44
C GLY A 90 6.22 -9.39 -14.38
N ILE A 91 5.95 -10.64 -14.00
CA ILE A 91 6.18 -11.82 -14.84
C ILE A 91 5.33 -11.75 -16.10
N ILE A 92 4.03 -11.40 -15.99
CA ILE A 92 3.15 -11.24 -17.15
C ILE A 92 3.71 -10.17 -18.11
N LYS A 93 4.24 -9.06 -17.58
CA LYS A 93 4.88 -8.01 -18.40
C LYS A 93 6.15 -8.48 -19.12
N LEU A 94 6.89 -9.42 -18.54
CA LEU A 94 8.09 -9.97 -19.16
C LEU A 94 7.77 -10.99 -20.26
N LEU A 95 6.62 -11.65 -20.16
CA LEU A 95 6.19 -12.70 -21.09
C LEU A 95 5.32 -12.19 -22.25
N ALA A 96 4.76 -10.99 -22.13
CA ALA A 96 3.89 -10.34 -23.13
C ALA A 96 4.64 -9.26 -23.91
#